data_AF-A0A6N4V2W7-F1
#
_entry.id   AF-A0A6N4V2W7-F1
#
_cell.length_a   1.000
_cell.length_b   1.000
_cell.length_c   1.000
_cell.angle_alpha   90.00
_cell.angle_beta   90.00
_cell.angle_gamma   90.00
#
_symmetry.space_group_name_H-M   'P 1'
#
loop_
_entity.id
_entity.type
_entity.pdbx_description
1 polymer ?
#
loop_
_entity_poly.entity_id
_entity_poly.type
_entity_poly.pdbx_seq_one_letter_code
_entity_poly.pdbx_strand_id
1 'polypeptide(L)'
;MCLSSTEPGGPRRCSSDARTAYQRASSSVAELVRAETQLEAGLEPAGGASDAYSTLPGGAGGSSSGWFDDEWSVERDQVHDAYQRASVDDGYRGQYRDAVIEAGAEVAYKVELSHPLPPEGAEDQTWDAVLQARALAYRDTLAEIRSFGTAELATQPGSYREGVEMARQQSGYFPDEWVQATNRPPYKPLIIKEDSNVGGISSCYRPATQAPMLTMPLMAREAGELTDGLTTAPEPYPHVQLSQGWAMPLVEDTPELRARLATYRRRRPNVGTVASDRPGFVYVGQDIASGPVGPYASLDRAHRDPAVMLHELSHRMAEHNHAVTLATETFLQGRVVGQRRKRYVIGGDTWYRDGGFADVAVGIDYPDHSRNNVLSMGMEALFHRKYGGLEGAAGHNPDTQHRNLILGLLAFSPGDPRGAT
;
A
#
# COMPACT_ATOMS: atom_id res chain seq x y z
N MET A 1 2.28 28.35 -11.32
CA MET A 1 3.71 28.71 -11.27
C MET A 1 3.82 30.20 -10.99
N CYS A 2 4.65 30.59 -10.04
CA CYS A 2 4.94 32.00 -9.79
C CYS A 2 5.79 32.52 -10.94
N LEU A 3 5.30 33.54 -11.63
CA LEU A 3 6.02 34.10 -12.77
C LEU A 3 7.09 35.08 -12.27
N SER A 4 8.29 35.01 -12.84
CA SER A 4 9.35 35.97 -12.53
C SER A 4 8.95 37.37 -13.03
N SER A 5 9.59 38.42 -12.50
CA SER A 5 9.37 39.79 -12.99
C SER A 5 9.79 40.00 -14.45
N THR A 6 10.52 39.03 -15.02
CA THR A 6 10.99 39.06 -16.42
C THR A 6 10.14 38.20 -17.35
N GLU A 7 9.14 37.48 -16.86
CA GLU A 7 8.24 36.66 -17.67
C GLU A 7 7.03 37.44 -18.22
N PRO A 8 6.60 37.20 -19.48
CA PRO A 8 5.42 37.84 -20.06
C PRO A 8 4.15 37.53 -19.23
N GLY A 9 3.60 38.54 -18.57
CA GLY A 9 2.47 38.41 -17.64
C GLY A 9 2.67 39.07 -16.27
N GLY A 10 3.90 39.54 -15.97
CA GLY A 10 4.23 40.26 -14.73
C GLY A 10 4.11 39.39 -13.48
N PRO A 11 4.57 39.87 -12.31
CA PRO A 11 4.60 39.05 -11.11
C PRO A 11 3.18 38.78 -10.61
N ARG A 12 2.63 37.61 -10.98
CA ARG A 12 1.50 37.03 -10.25
C ARG A 12 1.99 36.72 -8.85
N ARG A 13 1.48 37.46 -7.86
CA ARG A 13 1.75 37.19 -6.44
C ARG A 13 1.45 35.72 -6.18
N CYS A 14 2.47 34.96 -5.80
CA CYS A 14 2.29 33.61 -5.27
C CYS A 14 1.24 33.64 -4.15
N SER A 15 0.43 32.59 -4.03
CA SER A 15 -0.39 32.39 -2.82
C SER A 15 0.52 32.46 -1.58
N SER A 16 -0.04 32.84 -0.42
CA SER A 16 0.72 32.81 0.84
C SER A 16 1.40 31.46 1.03
N ASP A 17 0.69 30.38 0.71
CA ASP A 17 1.12 29.01 0.95
C ASP A 17 2.31 28.64 0.07
N ALA A 18 2.31 29.08 -1.19
CA ALA A 18 3.45 28.90 -2.09
C ALA A 18 4.69 29.68 -1.61
N ARG A 19 4.52 30.87 -1.02
CA ARG A 19 5.64 31.63 -0.45
C ARG A 19 6.19 30.96 0.80
N THR A 20 5.33 30.48 1.68
CA THR A 20 5.73 29.76 2.89
C THR A 20 6.42 28.43 2.54
N ALA A 21 5.95 27.72 1.51
CA ALA A 21 6.63 26.52 1.01
C ALA A 21 8.02 26.84 0.44
N TYR A 22 8.14 27.91 -0.36
CA TYR A 22 9.43 28.31 -0.94
C TYR A 22 10.42 28.80 0.12
N GLN A 23 9.95 29.52 1.14
CA GLN A 23 10.77 29.93 2.28
C GLN A 23 11.30 28.73 3.06
N ARG A 24 10.46 27.74 3.36
CA ARG A 24 10.89 26.50 4.02
C ARG A 24 11.95 25.76 3.20
N ALA A 25 11.71 25.57 1.91
CA ALA A 25 12.67 24.93 1.01
C ALA A 25 14.01 25.69 0.95
N SER A 26 13.98 27.03 0.86
CA SER A 26 15.18 27.86 0.87
C SER A 26 15.96 27.76 2.18
N SER A 27 15.28 27.66 3.32
CA SER A 27 15.92 27.46 4.63
C SER A 27 16.60 26.10 4.72
N SER A 28 15.93 25.02 4.27
CA SER A 28 16.51 23.68 4.25
C SER A 28 17.76 23.60 3.35
N VAL A 29 17.73 24.22 2.16
CA VAL A 29 18.92 24.29 1.29
C VAL A 29 20.07 25.03 1.97
N ALA A 30 19.80 26.13 2.68
CA ALA A 30 20.83 26.87 3.40
C ALA A 30 21.40 26.10 4.61
N GLU A 31 20.67 25.15 5.17
CA GLU A 31 21.17 24.22 6.20
C GLU A 31 22.06 23.14 5.58
N LEU A 32 21.63 22.53 4.47
CA LEU A 32 22.42 21.52 3.76
C LEU A 32 23.76 22.07 3.27
N VAL A 33 23.78 23.26 2.68
CA VAL A 33 25.03 23.92 2.24
C VAL A 33 25.97 24.19 3.41
N ARG A 34 25.44 24.53 4.60
CA ARG A 34 26.26 24.69 5.81
C ARG A 34 26.86 23.36 6.29
N ALA A 35 26.06 22.29 6.27
CA ALA A 35 26.53 20.96 6.65
C ALA A 35 27.60 20.44 5.68
N GLU A 36 27.41 20.61 4.38
CA GLU A 36 28.38 20.27 3.33
C GLU A 36 29.72 21.01 3.55
N THR A 37 29.66 22.33 3.77
CA THR A 37 30.87 23.13 4.05
C THR A 37 31.62 22.65 5.29
N GLN A 38 30.91 22.21 6.34
CA GLN A 38 31.54 21.68 7.56
C GLN A 38 32.22 20.34 7.32
N LEU A 39 31.61 19.46 6.51
CA LEU A 39 32.20 18.18 6.14
C LEU A 39 33.45 18.38 5.28
N GLU A 40 33.39 19.27 4.29
CA GLU A 40 34.55 19.61 3.46
C GLU A 40 35.71 20.18 4.29
N ALA A 41 35.42 21.05 5.25
CA ALA A 41 36.44 21.58 6.18
C ALA A 41 37.04 20.50 7.09
N GLY A 42 36.29 19.44 7.40
CA GLY A 42 36.78 18.28 8.15
C GLY A 42 37.60 17.27 7.34
N LEU A 43 37.55 17.36 6.00
CA LEU A 43 38.28 16.47 5.09
C LEU A 43 39.65 17.01 4.66
N GLU A 44 40.04 18.22 5.10
CA GLU A 44 41.39 18.73 4.90
C GLU A 44 42.40 17.75 5.52
N PRO A 45 43.34 17.21 4.72
CA PRO A 45 44.21 16.13 5.14
C PRO A 45 45.07 16.59 6.30
N ALA A 46 44.92 15.92 7.44
CA ALA A 46 45.85 16.03 8.56
C ALA A 46 47.25 15.66 8.03
N GLY A 47 48.02 16.70 7.71
CA GLY A 47 49.36 16.55 7.18
C GLY A 47 50.25 15.82 8.17
N GLY A 48 50.76 14.67 7.74
CA GLY A 48 52.02 14.11 8.20
C GLY A 48 51.98 13.27 9.47
N ALA A 49 51.85 11.95 9.29
CA ALA A 49 52.54 10.99 10.14
C ALA A 49 52.93 9.77 9.29
N SER A 50 54.16 9.81 8.78
CA SER A 50 54.86 8.65 8.24
C SER A 50 55.23 7.69 9.37
N ASP A 51 55.19 6.40 9.05
CA ASP A 51 55.91 5.29 9.67
C ASP A 51 55.60 4.93 11.13
N ALA A 52 54.87 3.83 11.30
CA ALA A 52 55.41 2.65 12.00
C ALA A 52 54.46 1.44 11.87
N TYR A 53 54.90 0.45 11.11
CA TYR A 53 54.44 -0.94 11.23
C TYR A 53 54.76 -1.45 12.64
N SER A 54 53.75 -1.86 13.44
CA SER A 54 53.96 -2.92 14.44
C SER A 54 52.65 -3.57 14.90
N THR A 55 52.52 -4.85 14.54
CA THR A 55 52.00 -5.98 15.34
C THR A 55 50.82 -5.82 16.31
N LEU A 56 49.77 -6.58 16.02
CA LEU A 56 48.67 -7.03 16.90
C LEU A 56 49.18 -7.61 18.24
N PRO A 57 48.37 -7.51 19.31
CA PRO A 57 47.65 -8.70 19.75
C PRO A 57 46.17 -8.46 20.08
N GLY A 58 45.36 -9.50 19.88
CA GLY A 58 43.91 -9.47 20.00
C GLY A 58 43.34 -9.38 21.41
N GLY A 59 42.01 -9.30 21.47
CA GLY A 59 41.25 -9.48 22.70
C GLY A 59 39.89 -8.82 22.71
N ALA A 60 38.87 -9.69 22.83
CA ALA A 60 37.58 -9.49 23.50
C ALA A 60 36.48 -8.68 22.78
N GLY A 61 35.28 -9.27 22.79
CA GLY A 61 34.10 -8.77 22.10
C GLY A 61 33.54 -7.50 22.72
N GLY A 62 33.02 -6.66 21.85
CA GLY A 62 32.13 -5.55 22.19
C GLY A 62 30.89 -5.67 21.32
N SER A 63 29.76 -5.90 21.97
CA SER A 63 28.41 -5.81 21.38
C SER A 63 28.17 -4.37 20.93
N SER A 64 28.20 -4.10 19.63
CA SER A 64 27.83 -2.82 19.05
C SER A 64 26.32 -2.79 18.76
N SER A 65 25.53 -2.51 19.78
CA SER A 65 24.06 -2.40 19.71
C SER A 65 23.58 -1.16 20.47
N GLY A 66 24.01 0.03 20.03
CA GLY A 66 23.73 1.25 20.81
C GLY A 66 23.70 2.55 20.04
N TRP A 67 23.51 2.53 18.72
CA TRP A 67 23.42 3.76 17.91
C TRP A 67 22.21 3.80 16.96
N PHE A 68 21.34 2.78 16.97
CA PHE A 68 20.24 2.66 15.99
C PHE A 68 18.82 2.72 16.57
N ASP A 69 18.64 2.66 17.90
CA ASP A 69 17.30 2.47 18.49
C ASP A 69 16.53 3.77 18.78
N ASP A 70 17.22 4.91 18.97
CA ASP A 70 16.58 6.12 19.53
C ASP A 70 16.07 7.12 18.50
N GLU A 71 16.64 7.20 17.29
CA GLU A 71 16.24 8.20 16.28
C GLU A 71 15.12 7.66 15.36
N TRP A 72 15.18 6.36 15.03
CA TRP A 72 14.20 5.67 14.18
C TRP A 72 12.83 5.53 14.84
N SER A 73 12.80 5.34 16.16
CA SER A 73 11.57 5.16 16.93
C SER A 73 10.75 6.46 16.98
N VAL A 74 11.41 7.61 17.12
CA VAL A 74 10.76 8.92 17.27
C VAL A 74 10.05 9.38 15.99
N GLU A 75 10.65 9.21 14.81
CA GLU A 75 10.00 9.60 13.54
C GLU A 75 8.87 8.63 13.14
N ARG A 76 9.08 7.32 13.34
CA ARG A 76 8.06 6.30 13.12
C ARG A 76 6.80 6.55 13.95
N ASP A 77 6.97 6.84 15.24
CA ASP A 77 5.86 7.00 16.17
C ASP A 77 5.09 8.30 15.90
N GLN A 78 5.77 9.38 15.47
CA GLN A 78 5.11 10.61 15.03
C GLN A 78 4.26 10.43 13.77
N VAL A 79 4.74 9.67 12.78
CA VAL A 79 3.97 9.33 11.56
C VAL A 79 2.78 8.44 11.90
N HIS A 80 2.94 7.50 12.84
CA HIS A 80 1.84 6.64 13.27
C HIS A 80 0.73 7.40 14.02
N ASP A 81 1.11 8.24 14.98
CA ASP A 81 0.17 9.05 15.78
C ASP A 81 -0.55 10.12 14.95
N ALA A 82 0.09 10.62 13.91
CA ALA A 82 -0.54 11.53 12.96
C ALA A 82 -1.47 10.78 12.00
N TYR A 83 -1.17 9.53 11.61
CA TYR A 83 -2.04 8.66 10.81
C TYR A 83 -3.36 8.34 11.52
N GLN A 84 -3.32 8.02 12.82
CA GLN A 84 -4.53 7.78 13.62
C GLN A 84 -5.42 9.02 13.74
N ARG A 85 -4.84 10.23 13.70
CA ARG A 85 -5.56 11.50 13.82
C ARG A 85 -6.10 12.04 12.49
N ALA A 86 -5.60 11.56 11.35
CA ALA A 86 -5.74 12.22 10.05
C ALA A 86 -6.70 11.55 9.06
N SER A 87 -7.62 10.69 9.51
CA SER A 87 -8.64 10.05 8.65
C SER A 87 -9.66 11.02 8.00
N VAL A 88 -9.41 12.34 8.04
CA VAL A 88 -10.35 13.40 7.64
C VAL A 88 -9.82 14.34 6.53
N ASP A 89 -8.52 14.39 6.19
CA ASP A 89 -7.98 15.35 5.18
C ASP A 89 -7.03 14.73 4.11
N ASP A 90 -7.25 15.07 2.83
CA ASP A 90 -6.50 14.59 1.65
C ASP A 90 -4.99 14.92 1.67
N GLY A 91 -4.59 16.00 2.36
CA GLY A 91 -3.19 16.40 2.46
C GLY A 91 -2.30 15.40 3.20
N TYR A 92 -2.88 14.62 4.13
CA TYR A 92 -2.12 13.68 4.94
C TYR A 92 -1.86 12.34 4.24
N ARG A 93 -2.77 11.89 3.36
CA ARG A 93 -2.59 10.67 2.55
C ARG A 93 -1.31 10.75 1.71
N GLY A 94 -1.02 11.92 1.17
CA GLY A 94 0.22 12.20 0.44
C GLY A 94 1.45 12.10 1.33
N GLN A 95 1.42 12.72 2.53
CA GLN A 95 2.55 12.69 3.47
C GLN A 95 2.88 11.27 3.93
N TYR A 96 1.87 10.47 4.27
CA TYR A 96 2.09 9.07 4.65
C TYR A 96 2.72 8.27 3.51
N ARG A 97 2.21 8.40 2.27
CA ARG A 97 2.80 7.76 1.09
C ARG A 97 4.26 8.17 0.90
N ASP A 98 4.56 9.45 1.02
CA ASP A 98 5.91 9.98 0.76
C ASP A 98 6.91 9.49 1.82
N ALA A 99 6.51 9.47 3.11
CA ALA A 99 7.30 8.90 4.19
C ALA A 99 7.56 7.40 4.00
N VAL A 100 6.55 6.65 3.53
CA VAL A 100 6.71 5.23 3.18
C VAL A 100 7.72 5.06 2.04
N ILE A 101 7.62 5.86 0.97
CA ILE A 101 8.57 5.82 -0.15
C ILE A 101 9.99 6.15 0.31
N GLU A 102 10.16 7.14 1.20
CA GLU A 102 11.46 7.51 1.76
C GLU A 102 12.08 6.37 2.57
N ALA A 103 11.33 5.77 3.50
CA ALA A 103 11.78 4.62 4.27
C ALA A 103 12.21 3.45 3.37
N GLY A 104 11.46 3.18 2.29
CA GLY A 104 11.84 2.14 1.35
C GLY A 104 13.03 2.50 0.47
N ALA A 105 13.27 3.78 0.21
CA ALA A 105 14.48 4.24 -0.48
C ALA A 105 15.74 3.96 0.36
N GLU A 106 15.65 4.08 1.68
CA GLU A 106 16.76 3.74 2.57
C GLU A 106 17.05 2.23 2.59
N VAL A 107 16.00 1.39 2.66
CA VAL A 107 16.14 -0.07 2.52
C VAL A 107 16.79 -0.40 1.18
N ALA A 108 16.33 0.25 0.10
CA ALA A 108 16.90 0.07 -1.23
C ALA A 108 18.39 0.42 -1.27
N TYR A 109 18.76 1.58 -0.73
CA TYR A 109 20.13 2.05 -0.68
C TYR A 109 21.06 1.09 0.05
N LYS A 110 20.67 0.55 1.21
CA LYS A 110 21.47 -0.43 1.97
C LYS A 110 21.74 -1.70 1.16
N VAL A 111 20.74 -2.19 0.44
CA VAL A 111 20.88 -3.37 -0.42
C VAL A 111 21.71 -3.05 -1.67
N GLU A 112 21.52 -1.88 -2.28
CA GLU A 112 22.29 -1.45 -3.45
C GLU A 112 23.80 -1.35 -3.17
N LEU A 113 24.20 -0.90 -1.98
CA LEU A 113 25.59 -0.83 -1.55
C LEU A 113 26.27 -2.21 -1.49
N SER A 114 25.55 -3.23 -1.03
CA SER A 114 26.07 -4.59 -0.86
C SER A 114 25.88 -5.46 -2.10
N HIS A 115 24.88 -5.14 -2.94
CA HIS A 115 24.48 -5.91 -4.11
C HIS A 115 24.26 -4.95 -5.29
N PRO A 116 25.31 -4.36 -5.87
CA PRO A 116 25.17 -3.42 -6.98
C PRO A 116 24.57 -4.11 -8.22
N LEU A 117 23.87 -3.33 -9.05
CA LEU A 117 23.35 -3.85 -10.32
C LEU A 117 24.50 -4.26 -11.25
N PRO A 118 24.26 -5.22 -12.15
CA PRO A 118 25.21 -5.51 -13.21
C PRO A 118 25.44 -4.26 -14.09
N PRO A 119 26.60 -4.14 -14.75
CA PRO A 119 26.80 -3.08 -15.74
C PRO A 119 25.79 -3.21 -16.90
N GLU A 120 25.50 -2.10 -17.57
CA GLU A 120 24.66 -2.09 -18.77
C GLU A 120 25.21 -3.07 -19.83
N GLY A 121 24.32 -3.85 -20.43
CA GLY A 121 24.68 -4.88 -21.42
C GLY A 121 25.17 -6.20 -20.82
N ALA A 122 25.16 -6.38 -19.49
CA ALA A 122 25.39 -7.69 -18.88
C ALA A 122 24.36 -8.74 -19.36
N GLU A 123 24.77 -10.01 -19.39
CA GLU A 123 23.92 -11.12 -19.81
C GLU A 123 22.72 -11.31 -18.87
N ASP A 124 21.60 -11.79 -19.41
CA ASP A 124 20.36 -12.02 -18.65
C ASP A 124 20.57 -12.92 -17.41
N GLN A 125 21.45 -13.92 -17.51
CA GLN A 125 21.77 -14.80 -16.37
C GLN A 125 22.44 -14.04 -15.21
N THR A 126 23.25 -13.02 -15.54
CA THR A 126 23.90 -12.17 -14.54
C THR A 126 22.85 -11.29 -13.86
N TRP A 127 21.93 -10.71 -14.63
CA TRP A 127 20.78 -9.98 -14.10
C TRP A 127 19.92 -10.85 -13.18
N ASP A 128 19.56 -12.05 -13.61
CA ASP A 128 18.76 -12.99 -12.83
C ASP A 128 19.41 -13.35 -11.50
N ALA A 129 20.74 -13.57 -11.49
CA ALA A 129 21.50 -13.88 -10.30
C ALA A 129 21.56 -12.68 -9.33
N VAL A 130 21.83 -11.47 -9.84
CA VAL A 130 21.89 -10.26 -9.01
C VAL A 130 20.52 -9.91 -8.45
N LEU A 131 19.45 -9.97 -9.24
CA LEU A 131 18.09 -9.71 -8.76
C LEU A 131 17.65 -10.76 -7.72
N GLN A 132 18.07 -12.02 -7.87
CA GLN A 132 17.82 -13.05 -6.85
C GLN A 132 18.56 -12.74 -5.54
N ALA A 133 19.81 -12.31 -5.62
CA ALA A 133 20.59 -11.91 -4.45
C ALA A 133 19.97 -10.70 -3.75
N ARG A 134 19.53 -9.69 -4.52
CA ARG A 134 18.79 -8.52 -4.00
C ARG A 134 17.48 -8.90 -3.34
N ALA A 135 16.70 -9.81 -3.90
CA ALA A 135 15.46 -10.28 -3.29
C ALA A 135 15.68 -10.84 -1.86
N LEU A 136 16.74 -11.64 -1.69
CA LEU A 136 17.14 -12.16 -0.39
C LEU A 136 17.64 -11.05 0.53
N ALA A 137 18.52 -10.18 0.02
CA ALA A 137 19.05 -9.05 0.79
C ALA A 137 17.95 -8.09 1.26
N TYR A 138 16.94 -7.78 0.42
CA TYR A 138 15.77 -6.99 0.83
C TYR A 138 15.05 -7.65 2.00
N ARG A 139 14.75 -8.95 1.88
CA ARG A 139 14.05 -9.68 2.95
C ARG A 139 14.87 -9.72 4.24
N ASP A 140 16.19 -9.87 4.16
CA ASP A 140 17.06 -9.90 5.33
C ASP A 140 17.19 -8.50 5.97
N THR A 141 17.38 -7.43 5.19
CA THR A 141 17.37 -6.04 5.69
C THR A 141 16.03 -5.67 6.31
N LEU A 142 14.91 -6.10 5.73
CA LEU A 142 13.59 -5.88 6.31
C LEU A 142 13.40 -6.65 7.63
N ALA A 143 13.99 -7.85 7.74
CA ALA A 143 13.96 -8.65 8.96
C ALA A 143 14.77 -8.05 10.12
N GLU A 144 15.71 -7.14 9.83
CA GLU A 144 16.40 -6.32 10.85
C GLU A 144 15.47 -5.23 11.43
N ILE A 145 14.46 -4.79 10.67
CA ILE A 145 13.54 -3.72 11.06
C ILE A 145 12.34 -4.29 11.84
N ARG A 146 11.82 -5.45 11.45
CA ARG A 146 10.68 -6.13 12.10
C ARG A 146 10.67 -7.61 11.82
N SER A 147 9.79 -8.36 12.48
CA SER A 147 9.75 -9.81 12.36
C SER A 147 9.10 -10.27 11.04
N PHE A 148 9.74 -11.24 10.37
CA PHE A 148 9.27 -11.89 9.15
C PHE A 148 9.40 -13.41 9.25
N GLY A 149 8.43 -14.13 8.69
CA GLY A 149 8.49 -15.58 8.50
C GLY A 149 8.38 -16.41 9.78
N THR A 150 7.99 -15.83 10.91
CA THR A 150 7.71 -16.57 12.15
C THR A 150 6.22 -16.79 12.38
N ALA A 151 5.37 -15.95 11.80
CA ALA A 151 3.93 -16.09 11.90
C ALA A 151 3.41 -17.23 10.99
N GLU A 152 2.58 -18.11 11.55
CA GLU A 152 1.90 -19.13 10.76
C GLU A 152 0.69 -18.56 10.04
N LEU A 153 0.60 -18.74 8.72
CA LEU A 153 -0.60 -18.44 7.94
C LEU A 153 -1.71 -19.47 8.23
N ALA A 154 -2.85 -19.03 8.75
CA ALA A 154 -3.97 -19.91 9.06
C ALA A 154 -4.71 -20.32 7.77
N THR A 155 -4.82 -21.63 7.55
CA THR A 155 -5.57 -22.22 6.43
C THR A 155 -6.68 -23.15 6.91
N GLN A 156 -7.78 -23.28 6.16
CA GLN A 156 -8.86 -24.19 6.54
C GLN A 156 -8.49 -25.66 6.36
N PRO A 157 -8.97 -26.56 7.23
CA PRO A 157 -8.90 -28.00 7.00
C PRO A 157 -9.49 -28.36 5.63
N GLY A 158 -8.80 -29.21 4.87
CA GLY A 158 -9.19 -29.60 3.51
C GLY A 158 -8.64 -28.71 2.39
N SER A 159 -7.86 -27.68 2.72
CA SER A 159 -7.08 -26.95 1.72
C SER A 159 -6.06 -27.87 1.04
N TYR A 160 -5.79 -27.60 -0.25
CA TYR A 160 -4.84 -28.34 -1.06
C TYR A 160 -3.42 -28.24 -0.48
N ARG A 161 -2.83 -29.39 -0.14
CA ARG A 161 -1.62 -29.50 0.67
C ARG A 161 -0.41 -28.76 0.09
N GLU A 162 -0.12 -28.94 -1.20
CA GLU A 162 1.04 -28.30 -1.83
C GLU A 162 0.83 -26.78 -1.92
N GLY A 163 -0.40 -26.34 -2.19
CA GLY A 163 -0.75 -24.93 -2.18
C GLY A 163 -0.62 -24.28 -0.79
N VAL A 164 -0.96 -25.00 0.29
CA VAL A 164 -0.75 -24.56 1.67
C VAL A 164 0.74 -24.37 1.97
N GLU A 165 1.57 -25.33 1.58
CA GLU A 165 3.02 -25.23 1.79
C GLU A 165 3.61 -24.04 1.03
N MET A 166 3.22 -23.87 -0.24
CA MET A 166 3.64 -22.71 -1.03
C MET A 166 3.17 -21.40 -0.42
N ALA A 167 1.91 -21.32 0.03
CA ALA A 167 1.38 -20.12 0.67
C ALA A 167 2.13 -19.79 1.97
N ARG A 168 2.49 -20.79 2.77
CA ARG A 168 3.32 -20.62 3.96
C ARG A 168 4.72 -20.11 3.60
N GLN A 169 5.37 -20.71 2.61
CA GLN A 169 6.67 -20.23 2.13
C GLN A 169 6.61 -18.77 1.66
N GLN A 170 5.60 -18.43 0.84
CA GLN A 170 5.42 -17.07 0.33
C GLN A 170 5.01 -16.08 1.42
N SER A 171 4.30 -16.54 2.46
CA SER A 171 3.93 -15.68 3.60
C SER A 171 5.14 -15.14 4.35
N GLY A 172 6.31 -15.80 4.25
CA GLY A 172 7.57 -15.35 4.85
C GLY A 172 8.16 -14.08 4.23
N TYR A 173 7.63 -13.59 3.11
CA TYR A 173 7.98 -12.27 2.55
C TYR A 173 7.15 -11.12 3.12
N PHE A 174 6.18 -11.41 3.98
CA PHE A 174 5.39 -10.39 4.65
C PHE A 174 5.77 -10.29 6.12
N PRO A 175 5.57 -9.11 6.72
CA PRO A 175 5.69 -8.94 8.15
C PRO A 175 4.77 -9.87 8.94
N ASP A 176 5.26 -10.37 10.06
CA ASP A 176 4.55 -11.34 10.88
C ASP A 176 3.21 -10.79 11.39
N GLU A 177 3.13 -9.50 11.73
CA GLU A 177 1.89 -8.88 12.17
C GLU A 177 0.84 -8.78 11.05
N TRP A 178 1.25 -8.68 9.78
CA TRP A 178 0.32 -8.71 8.65
C TRP A 178 -0.24 -10.11 8.49
N VAL A 179 0.62 -11.13 8.52
CA VAL A 179 0.20 -12.54 8.46
C VAL A 179 -0.78 -12.84 9.61
N GLN A 180 -0.44 -12.42 10.83
CA GLN A 180 -1.32 -12.55 12.00
C GLN A 180 -2.63 -11.80 11.83
N ALA A 181 -2.63 -10.59 11.26
CA ALA A 181 -3.86 -9.84 11.00
C ALA A 181 -4.82 -10.62 10.10
N THR A 182 -4.30 -11.38 9.12
CA THR A 182 -5.13 -12.25 8.27
C THR A 182 -5.74 -13.46 8.98
N ASN A 183 -5.27 -13.77 10.19
CA ASN A 183 -5.76 -14.87 11.01
C ASN A 183 -6.78 -14.42 12.06
N ARG A 184 -6.93 -13.11 12.31
CA ARG A 184 -7.80 -12.58 13.37
C ARG A 184 -9.27 -12.62 12.95
N PRO A 185 -10.21 -12.95 13.86
CA PRO A 185 -11.63 -12.73 13.60
C PRO A 185 -11.93 -11.25 13.23
N PRO A 186 -12.93 -10.98 12.37
CA PRO A 186 -13.91 -11.92 11.82
C PRO A 186 -13.42 -12.71 10.60
N TYR A 187 -12.15 -12.56 10.21
CA TYR A 187 -11.61 -13.18 9.01
C TYR A 187 -11.50 -14.69 9.18
N LYS A 188 -11.93 -15.43 8.16
CA LYS A 188 -11.80 -16.88 8.14
C LYS A 188 -10.38 -17.26 7.68
N PRO A 189 -9.87 -18.40 8.16
CA PRO A 189 -8.66 -18.99 7.60
C PRO A 189 -8.79 -19.16 6.08
N LEU A 190 -7.65 -19.08 5.40
CA LEU A 190 -7.57 -19.13 3.95
C LEU A 190 -7.95 -20.54 3.45
N ILE A 191 -8.83 -20.61 2.45
CA ILE A 191 -9.08 -21.86 1.72
C ILE A 191 -8.22 -21.83 0.46
N ILE A 192 -7.36 -22.82 0.30
CA ILE A 192 -6.55 -23.00 -0.91
C ILE A 192 -7.10 -24.19 -1.66
N LYS A 193 -7.63 -23.96 -2.87
CA LYS A 193 -8.24 -25.01 -3.69
C LYS A 193 -7.24 -25.54 -4.72
N GLU A 194 -7.26 -26.85 -4.97
CA GLU A 194 -6.47 -27.44 -6.06
C GLU A 194 -7.07 -27.00 -7.40
N ASP A 195 -6.24 -26.41 -8.26
CA ASP A 195 -6.70 -25.99 -9.59
C ASP A 195 -6.67 -27.20 -10.54
N SER A 196 -7.85 -27.75 -10.85
CA SER A 196 -7.97 -28.90 -11.74
C SER A 196 -7.90 -28.54 -13.23
N ASN A 197 -7.91 -27.24 -13.58
CA ASN A 197 -7.89 -26.75 -14.96
C ASN A 197 -6.73 -25.80 -15.24
N VAL A 198 -5.57 -26.38 -15.55
CA VAL A 198 -4.36 -25.70 -16.02
C VAL A 198 -4.61 -25.11 -17.41
N GLY A 199 -5.05 -23.86 -17.51
CA GLY A 199 -5.23 -23.23 -18.82
C GLY A 199 -5.63 -21.76 -18.89
N GLY A 200 -5.90 -21.07 -17.77
CA GLY A 200 -6.35 -19.67 -17.84
C GLY A 200 -5.85 -18.82 -16.68
N ILE A 201 -5.07 -17.79 -17.02
CA ILE A 201 -4.85 -16.61 -16.16
C ILE A 201 -6.23 -16.04 -15.86
N SER A 202 -6.75 -16.25 -14.67
CA SER A 202 -8.03 -15.70 -14.25
C SER A 202 -7.91 -15.32 -12.79
N SER A 203 -7.95 -14.02 -12.53
CA SER A 203 -8.06 -13.38 -11.21
C SER A 203 -8.83 -14.26 -10.21
N CYS A 204 -8.12 -14.79 -9.22
CA CYS A 204 -8.60 -15.82 -8.28
C CYS A 204 -9.19 -15.24 -7.00
N TYR A 205 -9.29 -13.93 -6.95
CA TYR A 205 -9.90 -13.25 -5.82
C TYR A 205 -11.32 -12.87 -6.24
N ARG A 206 -12.34 -13.34 -5.52
CA ARG A 206 -13.66 -12.70 -5.44
C ARG A 206 -13.79 -12.21 -4.00
N PRO A 207 -13.97 -10.91 -3.74
CA PRO A 207 -14.04 -10.44 -2.37
C PRO A 207 -15.38 -10.91 -1.83
N ALA A 208 -15.38 -11.78 -0.82
CA ALA A 208 -16.60 -12.03 -0.07
C ALA A 208 -16.91 -10.92 0.93
N THR A 209 -15.97 -9.99 1.14
CA THR A 209 -15.95 -9.10 2.30
C THR A 209 -15.30 -7.74 2.01
N GLN A 210 -15.89 -6.93 1.13
CA GLN A 210 -15.91 -5.50 1.45
C GLN A 210 -17.19 -5.22 2.24
N ALA A 211 -17.04 -5.18 3.55
CA ALA A 211 -17.93 -4.54 4.49
C ALA A 211 -17.04 -3.94 5.58
N PRO A 212 -17.19 -2.68 6.04
CA PRO A 212 -17.77 -1.46 5.45
C PRO A 212 -16.77 -0.28 5.48
N MET A 213 -15.49 -0.50 5.84
CA MET A 213 -14.59 0.58 6.27
C MET A 213 -14.03 1.44 5.13
N LEU A 214 -13.93 0.90 3.91
CA LEU A 214 -13.41 1.62 2.74
C LEU A 214 -14.50 2.03 1.72
N THR A 215 -15.73 1.52 1.87
CA THR A 215 -16.87 1.89 1.03
C THR A 215 -17.51 3.23 1.40
N MET A 216 -17.06 3.91 2.47
CA MET A 216 -17.65 5.17 2.93
C MET A 216 -17.73 6.27 1.84
N PRO A 217 -16.72 6.50 0.96
CA PRO A 217 -16.85 7.52 -0.08
C PRO A 217 -17.80 7.12 -1.22
N LEU A 218 -17.86 5.82 -1.55
CA LEU A 218 -18.73 5.32 -2.62
C LEU A 218 -20.19 5.22 -2.15
N MET A 219 -20.42 4.76 -0.92
CA MET A 219 -21.74 4.64 -0.32
C MET A 219 -22.34 5.99 0.08
N ALA A 220 -21.56 6.96 0.57
CA ALA A 220 -22.09 8.29 0.85
C ALA A 220 -22.59 8.99 -0.43
N ARG A 221 -21.90 8.79 -1.56
CA ARG A 221 -22.32 9.34 -2.85
C ARG A 221 -23.57 8.64 -3.39
N GLU A 222 -23.60 7.32 -3.40
CA GLU A 222 -24.78 6.56 -3.87
C GLU A 222 -26.00 6.75 -2.97
N ALA A 223 -25.81 6.77 -1.64
CA ALA A 223 -26.87 7.13 -0.69
C ALA A 223 -27.31 8.58 -0.89
N GLY A 224 -26.37 9.50 -1.16
CA GLY A 224 -26.65 10.87 -1.57
C GLY A 224 -27.55 10.93 -2.80
N GLU A 225 -27.23 10.20 -3.88
CA GLU A 225 -28.07 10.13 -5.08
C GLU A 225 -29.46 9.53 -4.82
N LEU A 226 -29.55 8.49 -3.97
CA LEU A 226 -30.82 7.87 -3.58
C LEU A 226 -31.70 8.82 -2.77
N THR A 227 -31.08 9.63 -1.92
CA THR A 227 -31.74 10.49 -0.93
C THR A 227 -31.75 11.98 -1.32
N ASP A 228 -31.24 12.32 -2.50
CA ASP A 228 -31.19 13.68 -3.01
C ASP A 228 -32.61 14.26 -3.14
N GLY A 229 -32.82 15.43 -2.55
CA GLY A 229 -34.13 16.07 -2.42
C GLY A 229 -35.11 15.43 -1.41
N LEU A 230 -34.73 14.35 -0.72
CA LEU A 230 -35.54 13.65 0.28
C LEU A 230 -35.03 13.81 1.73
N THR A 231 -33.87 14.44 1.92
CA THR A 231 -33.28 14.68 3.24
C THR A 231 -33.81 15.99 3.84
N THR A 232 -34.26 15.94 5.10
CA THR A 232 -34.65 17.16 5.84
C THR A 232 -33.49 17.84 6.57
N ALA A 233 -32.38 17.13 6.75
CA ALA A 233 -31.00 17.62 7.00
C ALA A 233 -30.16 16.36 7.27
N PRO A 234 -28.93 16.24 6.75
CA PRO A 234 -28.03 15.19 7.18
C PRO A 234 -27.48 15.57 8.56
N GLU A 235 -28.24 15.34 9.63
CA GLU A 235 -27.62 15.32 10.96
C GLU A 235 -26.84 14.00 11.09
N PRO A 236 -25.50 14.03 11.26
CA PRO A 236 -24.74 12.84 11.58
C PRO A 236 -25.20 12.35 12.97
N TYR A 237 -25.99 11.28 13.00
CA TYR A 237 -26.50 10.72 14.26
C TYR A 237 -25.34 10.05 15.03
N PRO A 238 -24.97 10.54 16.23
CA PRO A 238 -23.73 10.12 16.89
C PRO A 238 -23.81 8.79 17.67
N HIS A 239 -24.92 8.04 17.61
CA HIS A 239 -25.18 6.95 18.57
C HIS A 239 -25.46 5.55 18.01
N VAL A 240 -25.41 5.33 16.69
CA VAL A 240 -25.43 3.95 16.17
C VAL A 240 -24.00 3.44 16.11
N GLN A 241 -23.60 2.62 17.09
CA GLN A 241 -22.36 1.83 16.98
C GLN A 241 -22.40 1.08 15.66
N LEU A 242 -21.45 1.39 14.76
CA LEU A 242 -21.30 0.85 13.41
C LEU A 242 -20.90 -0.64 13.40
N SER A 243 -21.36 -1.45 14.35
CA SER A 243 -21.10 -2.89 14.39
C SER A 243 -21.72 -3.65 13.21
N GLN A 244 -22.54 -2.98 12.39
CA GLN A 244 -23.21 -3.57 11.23
C GLN A 244 -22.96 -2.84 9.89
N GLY A 245 -22.00 -1.92 9.83
CA GLY A 245 -21.52 -1.40 8.54
C GLY A 245 -22.45 -0.49 7.75
N TRP A 246 -23.31 0.21 8.45
CA TRP A 246 -24.29 1.11 7.89
C TRP A 246 -23.76 2.55 7.87
N ALA A 247 -23.44 3.10 6.70
CA ALA A 247 -23.29 4.54 6.50
C ALA A 247 -24.61 5.06 5.94
N MET A 248 -25.40 5.79 6.74
CA MET A 248 -26.79 6.06 6.36
C MET A 248 -27.24 7.49 6.69
N PRO A 249 -27.77 8.26 5.72
CA PRO A 249 -28.64 9.37 6.04
C PRO A 249 -29.96 8.83 6.61
N LEU A 250 -30.43 9.46 7.68
CA LEU A 250 -31.79 9.30 8.17
C LEU A 250 -32.73 10.03 7.21
N VAL A 251 -33.66 9.33 6.58
CA VAL A 251 -34.59 9.91 5.59
C VAL A 251 -36.04 9.57 5.90
N GLU A 252 -36.94 10.44 5.48
CA GLU A 252 -38.38 10.22 5.62
C GLU A 252 -38.82 9.05 4.73
N ASP A 253 -39.63 8.13 5.27
CA ASP A 253 -40.19 6.97 4.55
C ASP A 253 -41.31 7.38 3.58
N THR A 254 -40.92 8.08 2.52
CA THR A 254 -41.85 8.58 1.51
C THR A 254 -42.17 7.51 0.46
N PRO A 255 -43.33 7.60 -0.22
CA PRO A 255 -43.60 6.77 -1.41
C PRO A 255 -42.52 6.92 -2.49
N GLU A 256 -41.93 8.11 -2.63
CA GLU A 256 -40.84 8.38 -3.57
C GLU A 256 -39.57 7.61 -3.21
N LEU A 257 -39.15 7.64 -1.94
CA LEU A 257 -38.01 6.86 -1.47
C LEU A 257 -38.21 5.36 -1.76
N ARG A 258 -39.40 4.84 -1.47
CA ARG A 258 -39.76 3.43 -1.75
C ARG A 258 -39.68 3.09 -3.25
N ALA A 259 -40.10 3.99 -4.13
CA ALA A 259 -40.00 3.81 -5.58
C ALA A 259 -38.55 3.84 -6.09
N ARG A 260 -37.73 4.76 -5.57
CA ARG A 260 -36.29 4.83 -5.86
C ARG A 260 -35.58 3.56 -5.41
N LEU A 261 -35.84 3.11 -4.18
CA LEU A 261 -35.30 1.85 -3.65
C LEU A 261 -35.75 0.63 -4.46
N ALA A 262 -37.00 0.56 -4.89
CA ALA A 262 -37.48 -0.54 -5.73
C ALA A 262 -36.75 -0.59 -7.08
N THR A 263 -36.42 0.57 -7.65
CA THR A 263 -35.65 0.67 -8.90
C THR A 263 -34.19 0.30 -8.65
N TYR A 264 -33.60 0.79 -7.55
CA TYR A 264 -32.22 0.51 -7.17
C TYR A 264 -31.99 -0.97 -6.84
N ARG A 265 -32.94 -1.60 -6.13
CA ARG A 265 -32.92 -3.03 -5.77
C ARG A 265 -32.85 -3.96 -6.98
N ARG A 266 -33.40 -3.55 -8.14
CA ARG A 266 -33.25 -4.31 -9.39
C ARG A 266 -31.80 -4.40 -9.85
N ARG A 267 -30.97 -3.41 -9.52
CA ARG A 267 -29.53 -3.36 -9.82
C ARG A 267 -28.67 -3.87 -8.66
N ARG A 268 -29.12 -3.65 -7.42
CA ARG A 268 -28.42 -3.99 -6.17
C ARG A 268 -29.42 -4.62 -5.17
N PRO A 269 -29.65 -5.94 -5.23
CA PRO A 269 -30.68 -6.60 -4.43
C PRO A 269 -30.46 -6.47 -2.92
N ASN A 270 -29.24 -6.14 -2.49
CA ASN A 270 -28.86 -6.04 -1.08
C ASN A 270 -29.13 -4.66 -0.48
N VAL A 271 -29.65 -3.67 -1.22
CA VAL A 271 -29.95 -2.34 -0.67
C VAL A 271 -31.35 -2.29 -0.10
N GLY A 272 -31.50 -1.72 1.10
CA GLY A 272 -32.77 -1.63 1.80
C GLY A 272 -32.85 -0.54 2.86
N THR A 273 -33.87 -0.67 3.70
CA THR A 273 -34.18 0.28 4.77
C THR A 273 -34.23 -0.43 6.11
N VAL A 274 -33.70 0.22 7.13
CA VAL A 274 -33.86 -0.18 8.53
C VAL A 274 -34.74 0.85 9.21
N ALA A 275 -35.70 0.39 10.01
CA ALA A 275 -36.57 1.29 10.78
C ALA A 275 -35.71 2.17 11.70
N SER A 276 -35.99 3.47 11.73
CA SER A 276 -35.45 4.38 12.74
C SER A 276 -36.33 4.35 13.99
N ASP A 277 -35.72 4.69 15.11
CA ASP A 277 -36.37 5.10 16.35
C ASP A 277 -37.26 6.35 16.20
N ARG A 278 -37.04 7.16 15.16
CA ARG A 278 -37.89 8.31 14.80
C ARG A 278 -39.05 7.86 13.89
N PRO A 279 -40.32 7.99 14.34
CA PRO A 279 -41.48 7.60 13.54
C PRO A 279 -41.51 8.34 12.20
N GLY A 280 -41.75 7.59 11.12
CA GLY A 280 -41.78 8.13 9.75
C GLY A 280 -40.41 8.25 9.09
N PHE A 281 -39.33 7.84 9.75
CA PHE A 281 -38.00 7.82 9.17
C PHE A 281 -37.43 6.41 9.07
N VAL A 282 -36.56 6.22 8.09
CA VAL A 282 -35.79 5.01 7.87
C VAL A 282 -34.34 5.40 7.63
N TYR A 283 -33.46 4.51 8.01
CA TYR A 283 -32.11 4.55 7.49
C TYR A 283 -32.10 3.84 6.12
N VAL A 284 -31.44 4.41 5.10
CA VAL A 284 -31.15 3.72 3.81
C VAL A 284 -29.70 3.21 3.70
N GLY A 285 -29.51 1.94 3.32
CA GLY A 285 -28.17 1.35 3.20
C GLY A 285 -28.19 -0.09 2.70
N GLN A 286 -27.08 -0.82 2.83
CA GLN A 286 -26.94 -2.18 2.30
C GLN A 286 -27.03 -3.24 3.41
N ASP A 287 -27.95 -4.19 3.26
CA ASP A 287 -27.99 -5.43 4.03
C ASP A 287 -26.82 -6.33 3.61
N ILE A 288 -25.81 -6.36 4.46
CA ILE A 288 -24.59 -7.14 4.25
C ILE A 288 -24.82 -8.62 4.58
N ALA A 289 -25.88 -8.96 5.31
CA ALA A 289 -26.14 -10.31 5.81
C ALA A 289 -26.99 -11.18 4.84
N SER A 290 -27.78 -10.58 3.95
CA SER A 290 -28.81 -11.30 3.18
C SER A 290 -28.46 -11.67 1.72
N GLY A 291 -27.27 -11.33 1.22
CA GLY A 291 -26.85 -11.73 -0.13
C GLY A 291 -26.39 -13.20 -0.19
N PRO A 292 -26.34 -13.85 -1.38
CA PRO A 292 -25.71 -15.18 -1.58
C PRO A 292 -24.18 -15.16 -1.41
N VAL A 293 -23.65 -14.18 -0.67
CA VAL A 293 -22.24 -13.90 -0.49
C VAL A 293 -21.83 -14.47 0.87
N GLY A 294 -21.56 -15.77 0.91
CA GLY A 294 -20.91 -16.36 2.09
C GLY A 294 -19.51 -15.77 2.29
N PRO A 295 -19.05 -15.54 3.52
CA PRO A 295 -17.79 -14.85 3.88
C PRO A 295 -16.55 -15.72 3.63
N TYR A 296 -16.30 -16.09 2.38
CA TYR A 296 -15.13 -16.86 1.98
C TYR A 296 -14.15 -15.97 1.22
N ALA A 297 -13.09 -15.54 1.89
CA ALA A 297 -11.84 -15.27 1.20
C ALA A 297 -11.23 -16.63 0.82
N SER A 298 -11.67 -17.21 -0.29
CA SER A 298 -10.94 -18.31 -0.92
C SER A 298 -9.84 -17.71 -1.79
N LEU A 299 -8.63 -18.23 -1.65
CA LEU A 299 -7.73 -18.33 -2.79
C LEU A 299 -8.40 -19.33 -3.70
N ASP A 300 -9.18 -18.86 -4.69
CA ASP A 300 -9.98 -19.79 -5.49
C ASP A 300 -9.12 -20.78 -6.28
N ARG A 301 -7.80 -20.54 -6.41
CA ARG A 301 -6.86 -21.43 -7.10
C ARG A 301 -5.47 -21.44 -6.45
N ALA A 302 -4.97 -22.62 -6.15
CA ALA A 302 -3.56 -22.85 -5.90
C ALA A 302 -2.82 -22.78 -7.25
N HIS A 303 -2.20 -21.64 -7.52
CA HIS A 303 -1.28 -21.56 -8.64
C HIS A 303 -0.02 -22.38 -8.32
N ARG A 304 0.48 -23.11 -9.32
CA ARG A 304 1.77 -23.79 -9.21
C ARG A 304 2.97 -22.84 -9.34
N ASP A 305 2.71 -21.58 -9.68
CA ASP A 305 3.74 -20.53 -9.75
C ASP A 305 3.81 -19.79 -8.39
N PRO A 306 4.94 -19.88 -7.66
CA PRO A 306 5.17 -19.15 -6.42
C PRO A 306 4.96 -17.63 -6.52
N ALA A 307 5.25 -17.03 -7.68
CA ALA A 307 5.04 -15.60 -7.91
C ALA A 307 3.55 -15.24 -7.86
N VAL A 308 2.70 -16.08 -8.48
CA VAL A 308 1.25 -15.87 -8.47
C VAL A 308 0.68 -16.15 -7.08
N MET A 309 1.22 -17.12 -6.33
CA MET A 309 0.84 -17.29 -4.93
C MET A 309 1.17 -16.04 -4.10
N LEU A 310 2.36 -15.45 -4.30
CA LEU A 310 2.74 -14.20 -3.65
C LEU A 310 1.83 -13.03 -4.06
N HIS A 311 1.45 -12.95 -5.34
CA HIS A 311 0.51 -11.95 -5.86
C HIS A 311 -0.81 -11.97 -5.09
N GLU A 312 -1.41 -13.15 -4.98
CA GLU A 312 -2.73 -13.29 -4.38
C GLU A 312 -2.67 -13.17 -2.84
N LEU A 313 -1.60 -13.62 -2.20
CA LEU A 313 -1.35 -13.33 -0.79
C LEU A 313 -1.20 -11.83 -0.54
N SER A 314 -0.58 -11.09 -1.45
CA SER A 314 -0.46 -9.63 -1.33
C SER A 314 -1.83 -8.95 -1.29
N HIS A 315 -2.79 -9.38 -2.12
CA HIS A 315 -4.17 -8.88 -2.04
C HIS A 315 -4.77 -9.13 -0.67
N ARG A 316 -4.59 -10.34 -0.12
CA ARG A 316 -5.05 -10.67 1.23
C ARG A 316 -4.39 -9.77 2.28
N MET A 317 -3.08 -9.56 2.21
CA MET A 317 -2.39 -8.68 3.16
C MET A 317 -2.90 -7.24 3.06
N ALA A 318 -3.08 -6.69 1.86
CA ALA A 318 -3.62 -5.34 1.68
C ALA A 318 -5.02 -5.19 2.26
N GLU A 319 -5.92 -6.16 2.01
CA GLU A 319 -7.30 -6.16 2.53
C GLU A 319 -7.33 -6.07 4.07
N HIS A 320 -6.38 -6.71 4.74
CA HIS A 320 -6.32 -6.78 6.20
C HIS A 320 -5.47 -5.66 6.82
N ASN A 321 -4.84 -4.81 6.00
CA ASN A 321 -3.99 -3.70 6.44
C ASN A 321 -4.42 -2.41 5.73
N HIS A 322 -5.35 -1.67 6.35
CA HIS A 322 -5.96 -0.48 5.75
C HIS A 322 -4.93 0.59 5.30
N ALA A 323 -3.86 0.80 6.07
CA ALA A 323 -2.82 1.76 5.70
C ALA A 323 -2.09 1.37 4.41
N VAL A 324 -1.90 0.07 4.19
CA VAL A 324 -1.28 -0.48 2.97
C VAL A 324 -2.18 -0.24 1.77
N THR A 325 -3.47 -0.53 1.92
CA THR A 325 -4.47 -0.23 0.89
C THR A 325 -4.48 1.28 0.58
N LEU A 326 -4.49 2.13 1.61
CA LEU A 326 -4.51 3.58 1.43
C LEU A 326 -3.26 4.11 0.70
N ALA A 327 -2.08 3.66 1.09
CA ALA A 327 -0.82 4.07 0.47
C ALA A 327 -0.74 3.61 -1.00
N THR A 328 -1.13 2.37 -1.29
CA THR A 328 -1.13 1.82 -2.65
C THR A 328 -2.15 2.50 -3.56
N GLU A 329 -3.34 2.80 -3.06
CA GLU A 329 -4.34 3.59 -3.78
C GLU A 329 -3.85 5.02 -4.05
N THR A 330 -3.30 5.68 -3.03
CA THR A 330 -2.79 7.06 -3.15
C THR A 330 -1.60 7.13 -4.12
N PHE A 331 -0.74 6.11 -4.12
CA PHE A 331 0.34 5.97 -5.07
C PHE A 331 -0.20 5.81 -6.50
N LEU A 332 -1.09 4.84 -6.72
CA LEU A 332 -1.70 4.61 -8.03
C LEU A 332 -2.38 5.88 -8.55
N GLN A 333 -3.24 6.50 -7.75
CA GLN A 333 -3.95 7.72 -8.10
C GLN A 333 -2.99 8.86 -8.45
N GLY A 334 -1.94 9.08 -7.63
CA GLY A 334 -0.93 10.10 -7.88
C GLY A 334 -0.19 9.90 -9.21
N ARG A 335 0.10 8.65 -9.58
CA ARG A 335 0.79 8.32 -10.84
C ARG A 335 -0.11 8.47 -12.07
N VAL A 336 -1.41 8.20 -11.93
CA VAL A 336 -2.33 8.11 -13.08
C VAL A 336 -3.26 9.31 -13.22
N VAL A 337 -3.20 10.28 -12.32
CA VAL A 337 -4.06 11.48 -12.37
C VAL A 337 -3.88 12.22 -13.70
N GLY A 338 -4.99 12.65 -14.30
CA GLY A 338 -4.99 13.34 -15.60
C GLY A 338 -4.68 12.46 -16.82
N GLN A 339 -4.33 11.18 -16.64
CA GLN A 339 -4.06 10.28 -17.76
C GLN A 339 -5.34 9.70 -18.36
N ARG A 340 -5.33 9.51 -19.68
CA ARG A 340 -6.41 8.85 -20.42
C ARG A 340 -6.37 7.34 -20.17
N ARG A 341 -7.55 6.74 -20.00
CA ARG A 341 -7.71 5.27 -19.98
C ARG A 341 -7.38 4.69 -21.37
N LYS A 342 -6.60 3.62 -21.38
CA LYS A 342 -6.27 2.80 -22.55
C LYS A 342 -6.92 1.42 -22.37
N ARG A 343 -7.34 0.78 -23.47
CA ARG A 343 -7.93 -0.57 -23.40
C ARG A 343 -6.81 -1.61 -23.26
N TYR A 344 -6.95 -2.49 -22.29
CA TYR A 344 -6.07 -3.65 -22.08
C TYR A 344 -6.60 -4.82 -22.89
N VAL A 345 -5.90 -5.20 -23.96
CA VAL A 345 -6.41 -6.16 -24.97
C VAL A 345 -6.44 -7.60 -24.44
N ILE A 346 -5.60 -7.91 -23.46
CA ILE A 346 -5.45 -9.26 -22.90
C ILE A 346 -6.38 -9.40 -21.70
N GLY A 347 -7.64 -9.81 -21.93
CA GLY A 347 -8.61 -10.09 -20.86
C GLY A 347 -10.01 -9.50 -21.02
N GLY A 348 -10.32 -8.85 -22.15
CA GLY A 348 -11.67 -8.30 -22.44
C GLY A 348 -11.76 -6.77 -22.29
N ASP A 349 -12.84 -6.27 -21.70
CA ASP A 349 -13.12 -4.83 -21.51
C ASP A 349 -12.39 -4.22 -20.30
N THR A 350 -11.14 -4.63 -20.07
CA THR A 350 -10.30 -4.08 -19.01
C THR A 350 -9.64 -2.79 -19.51
N TRP A 351 -9.56 -1.79 -18.64
CA TRP A 351 -8.91 -0.52 -18.94
C TRP A 351 -7.70 -0.35 -18.03
N TYR A 352 -6.67 0.35 -18.51
CA TYR A 352 -5.51 0.70 -17.71
C TYR A 352 -5.10 2.15 -17.98
N ARG A 353 -4.30 2.70 -17.08
CA ARG A 353 -3.54 3.93 -17.30
C ARG A 353 -2.06 3.60 -17.25
N ASP A 354 -1.27 4.28 -18.06
CA ASP A 354 0.14 3.96 -18.27
C ASP A 354 0.95 4.12 -16.98
N GLY A 355 0.77 5.26 -16.32
CA GLY A 355 1.38 5.56 -15.04
C GLY A 355 2.91 5.54 -15.03
N GLY A 356 3.58 5.32 -16.17
CA GLY A 356 5.01 5.07 -16.25
C GLY A 356 5.46 3.86 -15.43
N PHE A 357 4.58 2.87 -15.24
CA PHE A 357 4.89 1.68 -14.45
C PHE A 357 5.83 0.74 -15.21
N ALA A 358 6.54 -0.11 -14.46
CA ALA A 358 7.35 -1.20 -15.05
C ALA A 358 6.50 -2.17 -15.90
N ASP A 359 5.22 -2.31 -15.55
CA ASP A 359 4.22 -3.05 -16.32
C ASP A 359 2.85 -2.36 -16.28
N VAL A 360 2.14 -2.39 -17.40
CA VAL A 360 0.80 -1.79 -17.54
C VAL A 360 -0.25 -2.44 -16.64
N ALA A 361 -0.03 -3.68 -16.20
CA ALA A 361 -0.92 -4.40 -15.29
C ALA A 361 -1.03 -3.72 -13.91
N VAL A 362 -0.01 -2.97 -13.48
CA VAL A 362 -0.05 -2.16 -12.25
C VAL A 362 -1.12 -1.07 -12.36
N GLY A 363 -1.26 -0.47 -13.55
CA GLY A 363 -2.17 0.62 -13.84
C GLY A 363 -3.58 0.20 -14.24
N ILE A 364 -3.93 -1.09 -14.12
CA ILE A 364 -5.28 -1.58 -14.41
C ILE A 364 -6.30 -0.88 -13.52
N ASP A 365 -7.33 -0.33 -14.16
CA ASP A 365 -8.42 0.38 -13.52
C ASP A 365 -9.62 -0.57 -13.38
N TYR A 366 -9.70 -1.24 -12.22
CA TYR A 366 -10.83 -2.11 -11.93
C TYR A 366 -12.10 -1.27 -11.73
N PRO A 367 -13.25 -1.64 -12.33
CA PRO A 367 -14.46 -0.82 -12.30
C PRO A 367 -15.01 -0.50 -10.91
N ASP A 368 -14.72 -1.34 -9.93
CA ASP A 368 -15.17 -1.19 -8.55
C ASP A 368 -14.14 -0.47 -7.67
N HIS A 369 -12.96 -0.15 -8.20
CA HIS A 369 -11.81 0.45 -7.50
C HIS A 369 -11.41 -0.27 -6.21
N SER A 370 -11.95 -1.47 -5.97
CA SER A 370 -11.79 -2.22 -4.72
C SER A 370 -10.45 -2.93 -4.64
N ARG A 371 -9.72 -2.93 -5.76
CA ARG A 371 -8.47 -3.64 -5.99
C ARG A 371 -7.53 -2.72 -6.74
N ASN A 372 -6.27 -2.80 -6.36
CA ASN A 372 -5.18 -2.31 -7.16
C ASN A 372 -4.09 -3.40 -7.17
N ASN A 373 -3.28 -3.42 -8.22
CA ASN A 373 -2.21 -4.39 -8.35
C ASN A 373 -0.86 -3.82 -7.85
N VAL A 374 -0.85 -2.69 -7.15
CA VAL A 374 0.41 -2.03 -6.75
C VAL A 374 1.19 -2.93 -5.79
N LEU A 375 0.57 -3.38 -4.69
CA LEU A 375 1.28 -4.26 -3.75
C LEU A 375 1.65 -5.59 -4.41
N SER A 376 0.68 -6.26 -5.03
CA SER A 376 0.88 -7.62 -5.56
C SER A 376 1.94 -7.68 -6.66
N MET A 377 1.90 -6.76 -7.63
CA MET A 377 2.89 -6.71 -8.71
C MET A 377 4.27 -6.31 -8.20
N GLY A 378 4.33 -5.39 -7.24
CA GLY A 378 5.61 -4.97 -6.68
C GLY A 378 6.26 -6.04 -5.80
N MET A 379 5.47 -6.83 -5.06
CA MET A 379 5.95 -8.02 -4.34
C MET A 379 6.50 -9.09 -5.31
N GLU A 380 5.78 -9.38 -6.39
CA GLU A 380 6.26 -10.26 -7.45
C GLU A 380 7.55 -9.75 -8.09
N ALA A 381 7.63 -8.44 -8.34
CA ALA A 381 8.81 -7.85 -8.94
C ALA A 381 10.03 -8.01 -8.03
N LEU A 382 9.89 -7.64 -6.75
CA LEU A 382 10.99 -7.67 -5.79
C LEU A 382 11.46 -9.09 -5.45
N PHE A 383 10.54 -10.03 -5.21
CA PHE A 383 10.89 -11.34 -4.64
C PHE A 383 10.87 -12.49 -5.65
N HIS A 384 10.25 -12.30 -6.81
CA HIS A 384 10.27 -13.27 -7.92
C HIS A 384 10.86 -12.70 -9.21
N ARG A 385 11.44 -11.49 -9.15
CA ARG A 385 12.19 -10.86 -10.26
C ARG A 385 11.34 -10.59 -11.50
N LYS A 386 10.00 -10.60 -11.35
CA LYS A 386 9.09 -10.22 -12.43
C LYS A 386 9.31 -8.73 -12.76
N TYR A 387 8.91 -8.31 -13.96
CA TYR A 387 8.93 -6.88 -14.33
C TYR A 387 10.32 -6.23 -14.18
N GLY A 388 11.37 -7.01 -14.45
CA GLY A 388 12.76 -6.59 -14.32
C GLY A 388 13.18 -6.20 -12.90
N GLY A 389 12.49 -6.69 -11.87
CA GLY A 389 12.75 -6.35 -10.47
C GLY A 389 12.45 -4.89 -10.11
N LEU A 390 11.73 -4.16 -10.98
CA LEU A 390 11.59 -2.69 -10.94
C LEU A 390 12.92 -1.93 -11.15
N GLU A 391 13.97 -2.62 -11.58
CA GLU A 391 15.31 -2.09 -11.86
C GLU A 391 15.54 -1.83 -13.35
N GLY A 392 14.58 -2.20 -14.20
CA GLY A 392 14.67 -2.06 -15.65
C GLY A 392 15.35 -3.23 -16.37
N ALA A 393 15.49 -4.39 -15.71
CA ALA A 393 16.03 -5.59 -16.33
C ALA A 393 15.03 -6.23 -17.33
N ALA A 394 15.54 -7.10 -18.22
CA ALA A 394 14.76 -7.89 -19.17
C ALA A 394 13.78 -7.08 -20.06
N GLY A 395 14.17 -5.85 -20.42
CA GLY A 395 13.38 -4.97 -21.30
C GLY A 395 12.18 -4.29 -20.62
N HIS A 396 12.07 -4.38 -19.30
CA HIS A 396 11.10 -3.60 -18.53
C HIS A 396 11.63 -2.20 -18.23
N ASN A 397 10.73 -1.26 -17.94
CA ASN A 397 11.14 0.06 -17.47
C ASN A 397 11.53 -0.02 -15.99
N PRO A 398 12.57 0.71 -15.54
CA PRO A 398 12.83 0.88 -14.11
C PRO A 398 11.68 1.67 -13.46
N ASP A 399 11.30 1.28 -12.25
CA ASP A 399 10.27 1.96 -11.46
C ASP A 399 10.69 2.01 -9.97
N THR A 400 11.70 2.81 -9.70
CA THR A 400 12.28 2.97 -8.36
C THR A 400 11.28 3.52 -7.35
N GLN A 401 10.29 4.32 -7.78
CA GLN A 401 9.24 4.80 -6.88
C GLN A 401 8.33 3.67 -6.42
N HIS A 402 7.91 2.78 -7.34
CA HIS A 402 7.13 1.61 -6.97
C HIS A 402 7.94 0.65 -6.08
N ARG A 403 9.21 0.44 -6.41
CA ARG A 403 10.15 -0.35 -5.59
C ARG A 403 10.22 0.17 -4.16
N ASN A 404 10.51 1.46 -4.02
CA ASN A 404 10.66 2.12 -2.73
C ASN A 404 9.32 2.13 -1.97
N LEU A 405 8.18 2.31 -2.64
CA LEU A 405 6.88 2.15 -1.98
C LEU A 405 6.73 0.76 -1.35
N ILE A 406 7.02 -0.32 -2.08
CA ILE A 406 6.82 -1.68 -1.55
C ILE A 406 7.78 -1.96 -0.40
N LEU A 407 9.07 -1.65 -0.55
CA LEU A 407 10.05 -1.81 0.52
C LEU A 407 9.65 -0.99 1.76
N GLY A 408 9.18 0.23 1.55
CA GLY A 408 8.68 1.10 2.60
C GLY A 408 7.49 0.51 3.33
N LEU A 409 6.51 -0.03 2.60
CA LEU A 409 5.33 -0.68 3.19
C LEU A 409 5.71 -1.90 4.02
N LEU A 410 6.71 -2.66 3.56
CA LEU A 410 7.23 -3.81 4.29
C LEU A 410 8.07 -3.41 5.51
N ALA A 411 8.77 -2.28 5.46
CA ALA A 411 9.54 -1.76 6.60
C ALA A 411 8.63 -1.10 7.65
N PHE A 412 7.56 -0.44 7.20
CA PHE A 412 6.69 0.37 8.06
C PHE A 412 5.56 -0.45 8.68
N SER A 413 5.40 -0.39 10.01
CA SER A 413 4.28 -1.02 10.72
C SER A 413 3.17 0.01 10.98
N PRO A 414 2.05 -0.02 10.25
CA PRO A 414 0.91 0.81 10.57
C PRO A 414 0.16 0.18 11.75
N GLY A 415 0.58 0.44 13.00
CA GLY A 415 -0.21 0.01 14.16
C GLY A 415 0.51 -0.58 15.36
N ASP A 416 1.78 -0.28 15.66
CA ASP A 416 2.34 -0.67 16.95
C ASP A 416 2.28 0.46 17.98
N PRO A 417 1.24 0.53 18.83
CA PRO A 417 1.17 1.49 19.93
C PRO A 417 2.16 1.18 21.07
N ARG A 418 2.97 0.12 20.99
CA ARG A 418 3.89 -0.30 22.08
C ARG A 418 5.24 0.43 22.09
N GLY A 419 5.44 1.44 21.24
CA GLY A 419 6.58 2.36 21.31
C GLY A 419 6.32 3.68 22.05
N ALA A 420 5.06 4.01 22.37
CA ALA A 420 4.68 5.32 22.89
C ALA A 420 4.78 5.49 24.43
N THR A 421 5.78 4.87 25.07
CA THR A 421 6.08 5.07 26.50
C THR A 421 7.54 5.25 26.79
#